data_AF-A0A7Y0Q510-F1
#
_entry.id   AF-A0A7Y0Q510-F1
#
_cell.length_a   1.000
_cell.length_b   1.000
_cell.length_c   1.000
_cell.angle_alpha   90.00
_cell.angle_beta   90.00
_cell.angle_gamma   90.00
#
_symmetry.space_group_name_H-M   'P 1'
#
loop_
_entity.id
_entity.type
_entity.pdbx_description
1 polymer ?
#
loop_
_entity_poly.entity_id
_entity_poly.type
_entity_poly.pdbx_seq_one_letter_code
_entity_poly.pdbx_strand_id
1 'polypeptide(L)'
;MKNLLILIVFAAVYLHFYPQPELTQWYNEQKETALEIFSDATDTKVRLKSDRIYKDLESRFDEFRDSEIKYLEQITSSRSSVKEYYTDFCSGKRDSKFHVKNQKLVCQTISQYTGLF
;
A
#
# COMPACT_ATOMS: atom_id res chain seq x y z
N MET A 1 -15.85 -42.45 11.37
CA MET A 1 -16.20 -41.11 10.81
C MET A 1 -17.07 -40.26 11.75
N LYS A 2 -18.07 -40.83 12.43
CA LYS A 2 -18.93 -40.08 13.40
C LYS A 2 -18.18 -39.51 14.61
N ASN A 3 -17.24 -40.25 15.19
CA ASN A 3 -16.48 -39.82 16.38
C ASN A 3 -15.50 -38.67 16.07
N LEU A 4 -15.03 -38.60 14.83
CA LEU A 4 -14.08 -37.57 14.37
C LEU A 4 -14.80 -36.22 14.20
N LEU A 5 -16.02 -36.25 13.64
CA LEU A 5 -16.90 -35.07 13.58
C LEU A 5 -17.25 -34.56 14.98
N ILE A 6 -17.56 -35.46 15.92
CA ILE A 6 -17.88 -35.09 17.29
C ILE A 6 -16.69 -34.40 17.97
N LEU A 7 -15.46 -34.92 17.80
CA LEU A 7 -14.24 -34.31 18.33
C LEU A 7 -13.99 -32.90 17.76
N ILE A 8 -14.19 -32.71 16.46
CA ILE A 8 -14.03 -31.40 15.81
C ILE A 8 -15.06 -30.40 16.37
N VAL A 9 -16.32 -30.83 16.53
CA VAL A 9 -17.38 -29.99 17.10
C VAL A 9 -17.07 -29.60 18.54
N PHE A 10 -16.60 -30.54 19.37
CA PHE A 10 -16.20 -30.23 20.75
C PHE A 10 -15.01 -29.28 20.81
N ALA A 11 -14.00 -29.43 19.94
CA ALA A 11 -12.87 -28.53 19.87
C ALA A 11 -13.30 -27.10 19.48
N ALA A 12 -14.21 -26.96 18.51
CA ALA A 12 -14.73 -25.67 18.08
C ALA A 12 -15.55 -24.97 19.19
N VAL A 13 -16.40 -25.72 19.89
CA VAL A 13 -17.18 -25.21 21.03
C VAL A 13 -16.24 -24.82 22.17
N TYR A 14 -15.23 -25.64 22.48
CA TYR A 14 -14.26 -25.35 23.53
C TYR A 14 -13.46 -24.07 23.24
N LEU A 15 -12.95 -23.90 22.01
CA LEU A 15 -12.26 -22.67 21.58
C LEU A 15 -13.17 -21.44 21.59
N HIS A 16 -14.48 -21.61 21.37
CA HIS A 16 -15.44 -20.51 21.41
C HIS A 16 -15.71 -20.01 22.84
N PHE A 17 -15.82 -20.91 23.83
CA PHE A 17 -16.13 -20.56 25.21
C PHE A 17 -14.91 -20.33 26.11
N TYR A 18 -13.73 -20.85 25.73
CA TYR A 18 -12.47 -20.67 26.44
C TYR A 18 -11.39 -20.10 25.50
N PRO A 19 -11.52 -18.82 25.08
CA PRO A 19 -10.54 -18.18 24.23
C PRO A 19 -9.19 -18.11 24.94
N GLN A 20 -8.19 -18.83 24.43
CA GLN A 20 -6.82 -18.72 24.91
C GLN A 20 -6.15 -17.50 24.25
N PRO A 21 -5.59 -16.56 25.03
CA PRO A 21 -5.01 -15.33 24.49
C PRO A 21 -3.86 -15.62 23.51
N GLU A 22 -3.03 -16.63 23.80
CA GLU A 22 -1.86 -17.00 22.98
C GLU A 22 -2.26 -17.54 21.60
N LEU A 23 -3.28 -18.40 21.52
CA LEU A 23 -3.79 -18.92 20.24
C LEU A 23 -4.46 -17.81 19.42
N THR A 24 -5.14 -16.89 20.08
CA THR A 24 -5.80 -15.76 19.44
C THR A 24 -4.76 -14.79 18.87
N GLN A 25 -3.69 -14.54 19.60
CA GLN A 25 -2.58 -13.70 19.15
C GLN A 25 -1.85 -14.33 17.97
N TRP A 26 -1.47 -15.61 18.06
CA TRP A 26 -0.86 -16.33 16.93
C TRP A 26 -1.77 -16.34 15.69
N TYR A 27 -3.08 -16.60 15.85
CA TYR A 27 -4.03 -16.54 14.74
C TYR A 27 -4.13 -15.14 14.12
N ASN A 28 -4.14 -14.09 14.94
CA ASN A 28 -4.17 -12.71 14.46
C ASN A 28 -2.87 -12.33 13.74
N GLU A 29 -1.71 -12.71 14.26
CA GLU A 29 -0.40 -12.48 13.61
C GLU A 29 -0.32 -13.20 12.26
N GLN A 30 -0.77 -14.47 12.20
CA GLN A 30 -0.82 -15.22 10.95
C GLN A 30 -1.82 -14.62 9.96
N LYS A 31 -2.97 -14.13 10.45
CA LYS A 31 -3.98 -13.46 9.64
C LYS A 31 -3.46 -12.13 9.09
N GLU A 32 -2.78 -11.32 9.90
CA GLU A 32 -2.17 -10.06 9.46
C GLU A 32 -1.07 -10.31 8.44
N THR A 33 -0.16 -11.26 8.71
CA THR A 33 0.90 -11.66 7.78
C THR A 33 0.30 -12.16 6.46
N ALA A 34 -0.75 -12.99 6.52
CA ALA A 34 -1.45 -13.44 5.32
C ALA A 34 -2.11 -12.28 4.58
N LEU A 35 -2.76 -11.35 5.28
CA LEU A 35 -3.37 -10.15 4.68
C LEU A 35 -2.33 -9.23 4.05
N GLU A 36 -1.15 -9.06 4.65
CA GLU A 36 -0.02 -8.33 4.05
C GLU A 36 0.45 -9.03 2.77
N ILE A 37 0.70 -10.35 2.82
CA ILE A 37 1.13 -11.13 1.65
C ILE A 37 0.07 -11.08 0.55
N PHE A 38 -1.21 -11.19 0.88
CA PHE A 38 -2.30 -11.08 -0.11
C PHE A 38 -2.48 -9.66 -0.61
N SER A 39 -2.26 -8.63 0.21
CA SER A 39 -2.26 -7.23 -0.22
C SER A 39 -1.13 -6.98 -1.23
N ASP A 40 0.07 -7.49 -0.96
CA ASP A 40 1.23 -7.39 -1.85
C ASP A 40 1.09 -8.27 -3.11
N ALA A 41 0.41 -9.42 -3.02
CA ALA A 41 0.18 -10.30 -4.17
C ALA A 41 -1.01 -9.86 -5.04
N THR A 42 -2.03 -9.21 -4.45
CA THR A 42 -3.16 -8.61 -5.18
C THR A 42 -2.90 -7.16 -5.61
N ASP A 43 -1.64 -6.73 -5.48
CA ASP A 43 -1.09 -5.42 -5.84
C ASP A 43 -1.30 -5.04 -7.32
N THR A 44 -1.87 -5.88 -8.18
CA THR A 44 -2.29 -5.46 -9.54
C THR A 44 -3.27 -4.29 -9.51
N LYS A 45 -4.23 -4.25 -8.58
CA LYS A 45 -5.14 -3.09 -8.40
C LYS A 45 -4.46 -1.85 -7.83
N VAL A 46 -3.25 -2.00 -7.27
CA VAL A 46 -2.51 -0.96 -6.54
C VAL A 46 -1.33 -0.44 -7.37
N ARG A 47 -0.58 -1.28 -8.08
CA ARG A 47 0.25 -0.93 -9.25
C ARG A 47 -0.53 -0.16 -10.30
N LEU A 48 -1.78 -0.55 -10.56
CA LEU A 48 -2.71 0.21 -11.42
C LEU A 48 -2.99 1.63 -10.92
N LYS A 49 -2.61 2.00 -9.69
CA LYS A 49 -2.83 3.33 -9.12
C LYS A 49 -1.55 4.17 -9.06
N SER A 50 -0.39 3.58 -8.75
CA SER A 50 0.88 4.31 -8.86
C SER A 50 1.18 4.66 -10.33
N ASP A 51 0.88 3.73 -11.25
CA ASP A 51 0.93 3.97 -12.70
C ASP A 51 -0.09 5.03 -13.17
N ARG A 52 -1.24 5.18 -12.50
CA ARG A 52 -2.19 6.28 -12.80
C ARG A 52 -1.62 7.64 -12.44
N ILE A 53 -0.90 7.77 -11.33
CA ILE A 53 -0.26 9.04 -10.95
C ILE A 53 0.73 9.47 -12.04
N TYR A 54 1.52 8.52 -12.56
CA TYR A 54 2.42 8.78 -13.68
C TYR A 54 1.66 9.20 -14.95
N LYS A 55 0.63 8.45 -15.34
CA LYS A 55 -0.21 8.75 -16.53
C LYS A 55 -0.96 10.07 -16.45
N ASP A 56 -1.46 10.45 -15.28
CA ASP A 56 -2.13 11.74 -15.10
C ASP A 56 -1.15 12.92 -15.28
N LEU A 57 0.10 12.72 -14.83
CA LEU A 57 1.18 13.68 -15.00
C LEU A 57 1.76 13.68 -16.42
N GLU A 58 1.56 12.64 -17.21
CA GLU A 58 2.03 12.53 -18.61
C GLU A 58 1.54 13.68 -19.48
N SER A 59 0.28 14.11 -19.26
CA SER A 59 -0.31 15.28 -19.91
C SER A 59 0.40 16.61 -19.61
N ARG A 60 1.29 16.63 -18.61
CA ARG A 60 2.03 17.79 -18.11
C ARG A 60 3.54 17.63 -18.24
N PHE A 61 4.01 16.58 -18.93
CA PHE A 61 5.45 16.30 -19.07
C PHE A 61 6.22 17.41 -19.80
N ASP A 62 5.55 18.29 -20.54
CA ASP A 62 6.12 19.51 -21.12
C ASP A 62 6.66 20.48 -20.05
N GLU A 63 6.13 20.44 -18.83
CA GLU A 63 6.63 21.22 -17.69
C GLU A 63 7.83 20.56 -16.98
N PHE A 64 8.13 19.30 -17.29
CA PHE A 64 9.18 18.51 -16.66
C PHE A 64 10.41 18.38 -17.57
N ARG A 65 11.59 18.32 -16.95
CA ARG A 65 12.82 17.91 -17.63
C ARG A 65 12.86 16.38 -17.72
N ASP A 66 13.59 15.84 -18.71
CA ASP A 66 13.79 14.39 -18.84
C ASP A 66 14.31 13.73 -17.56
N SER A 67 15.17 14.42 -16.80
CA SER A 67 15.68 13.95 -15.52
C SER A 67 14.59 13.87 -14.44
N GLU A 68 13.63 14.79 -14.47
CA GLU A 68 12.50 14.82 -13.54
C GLU A 68 11.47 13.74 -13.90
N ILE A 69 11.24 13.50 -15.20
CA ILE A 69 10.35 12.42 -15.67
C ILE A 69 10.89 11.06 -15.25
N LYS A 70 12.19 10.81 -15.42
CA LYS A 70 12.83 9.56 -14.95
C LYS A 70 12.72 9.39 -13.44
N TYR A 71 12.84 10.48 -12.69
CA TYR A 71 12.70 10.42 -11.24
C TYR A 71 11.25 10.22 -10.82
N LEU A 72 10.29 10.81 -11.54
CA LEU A 72 8.86 10.56 -11.34
C LEU A 72 8.51 9.10 -11.58
N GLU A 73 9.06 8.47 -12.63
CA GLU A 73 8.91 7.03 -12.90
C GLU A 73 9.41 6.18 -11.73
N GLN A 74 10.54 6.56 -11.11
CA GLN A 74 11.06 5.87 -9.93
C GLN A 74 10.11 5.99 -8.73
N ILE A 75 9.61 7.18 -8.44
CA ILE A 75 8.69 7.42 -7.31
C ILE A 75 7.35 6.71 -7.52
N THR A 76 6.89 6.63 -8.77
CA THR A 76 5.60 6.01 -9.14
C THR A 76 5.70 4.51 -9.44
N SER A 77 6.89 3.92 -9.27
CA SER A 77 7.16 2.49 -9.52
C SER A 77 6.34 1.54 -8.63
N SER A 78 6.00 1.99 -7.41
CA SER A 78 5.26 1.20 -6.42
C SER A 78 4.49 2.09 -5.45
N ARG A 79 3.49 1.52 -4.78
CA ARG A 79 2.73 2.23 -3.74
C ARG A 79 3.62 2.65 -2.56
N SER A 80 4.55 1.80 -2.12
CA SER A 80 5.44 2.14 -1.00
C SER A 80 6.29 3.36 -1.34
N SER A 81 6.87 3.41 -2.55
CA SER A 81 7.68 4.55 -2.99
C SER A 81 6.86 5.85 -3.07
N VAL A 82 5.62 5.80 -3.58
CA VAL A 82 4.71 6.96 -3.57
C VAL A 82 4.41 7.42 -2.14
N LYS A 83 4.15 6.47 -1.22
CA LYS A 83 3.82 6.77 0.18
C LYS A 83 5.00 7.37 0.94
N GLU A 84 6.19 6.81 0.76
CA GLU A 84 7.44 7.33 1.32
C GLU A 84 7.69 8.74 0.80
N TYR A 85 7.63 8.93 -0.51
CA TYR A 85 7.80 10.24 -1.14
C TYR A 85 6.81 11.28 -0.62
N TYR A 86 5.53 10.91 -0.52
CA TYR A 86 4.48 11.80 -0.02
C TYR A 86 4.75 12.23 1.42
N THR A 87 5.05 11.26 2.29
CA THR A 87 5.36 11.52 3.70
C THR A 87 6.56 12.45 3.85
N ASP A 88 7.62 12.18 3.09
CA ASP A 88 8.88 12.91 3.24
C ASP A 88 8.84 14.30 2.61
N PHE A 89 8.33 14.43 1.39
CA PHE A 89 8.45 15.66 0.60
C PHE A 89 7.16 16.46 0.51
N CYS A 90 5.99 15.81 0.48
CA CYS A 90 4.72 16.53 0.34
C CYS A 90 4.21 17.14 1.65
N SER A 91 4.80 16.78 2.79
CA SER A 91 4.56 17.41 4.10
C SER A 91 5.28 18.76 4.29
N GLY A 92 5.90 19.30 3.23
CA GLY A 92 6.53 20.63 3.23
C GLY A 92 8.05 20.64 3.14
N LYS A 93 8.71 19.49 2.94
CA LYS A 93 10.16 19.45 2.67
C LYS A 93 10.44 19.67 1.19
N ARG A 94 11.56 20.33 0.87
CA ARG A 94 11.98 20.58 -0.51
C ARG A 94 12.71 19.36 -1.09
N ASP A 95 12.28 18.93 -2.26
CA ASP A 95 12.99 17.93 -3.06
C ASP A 95 13.96 18.60 -4.02
N SER A 96 15.25 18.26 -3.97
CA SER A 96 16.26 18.84 -4.86
C SER A 96 16.16 18.35 -6.30
N LYS A 97 15.49 17.22 -6.55
CA LYS A 97 15.41 16.58 -7.88
C LYS A 97 14.30 17.14 -8.76
N PHE A 98 13.21 17.64 -8.18
CA PHE A 98 12.17 18.36 -8.92
C PHE A 98 12.36 19.86 -8.84
N HIS A 99 11.92 20.60 -9.84
CA HIS A 99 11.67 22.04 -9.75
C HIS A 99 10.52 22.32 -8.77
N VAL A 100 10.52 23.48 -8.10
CA VAL A 100 9.55 23.81 -7.04
C VAL A 100 8.10 23.67 -7.54
N LYS A 101 7.84 24.12 -8.77
CA LYS A 101 6.52 24.02 -9.41
C LYS A 101 6.12 22.57 -9.66
N ASN A 102 7.06 21.76 -10.16
CA ASN A 102 6.84 20.36 -10.51
C ASN A 102 6.63 19.52 -9.25
N GLN A 103 7.40 19.76 -8.18
CA GLN A 103 7.17 19.12 -6.88
C GLN A 103 5.76 19.42 -6.37
N LYS A 104 5.31 20.68 -6.44
CA LYS A 104 3.96 21.05 -6.02
C LYS A 104 2.89 20.31 -6.83
N LEU A 105 3.08 20.22 -8.15
CA LEU A 105 2.17 19.49 -9.03
C LEU A 105 2.15 18.00 -8.69
N VAL A 106 3.30 17.36 -8.53
CA VAL A 106 3.43 15.94 -8.14
C VAL A 106 2.71 15.69 -6.81
N CYS A 107 2.96 16.52 -5.78
CA CYS A 107 2.29 16.39 -4.49
C CYS A 107 0.78 16.61 -4.56
N GLN A 108 0.31 17.53 -5.41
CA GLN A 108 -1.12 17.75 -5.66
C GLN A 108 -1.76 16.54 -6.36
N THR A 109 -1.09 15.92 -7.31
CA THR A 109 -1.59 14.73 -7.97
C THR A 109 -1.61 13.55 -7.00
N ILE A 110 -0.52 13.30 -6.27
CA ILE A 110 -0.46 12.23 -5.27
C ILE A 110 -1.55 12.42 -4.20
N SER A 111 -1.84 13.65 -3.78
CA SER A 111 -2.84 13.91 -2.74
C SER A 111 -4.26 13.46 -3.14
N GLN A 112 -4.61 13.50 -4.43
CA GLN A 112 -5.90 13.00 -4.94
C GLN A 112 -6.07 11.49 -4.75
N TYR A 113 -4.95 10.78 -4.60
CA TYR A 113 -4.91 9.34 -4.39
C TYR A 113 -4.65 8.94 -2.94
N THR A 114 -4.53 9.89 -2.00
CA THR A 114 -4.19 9.63 -0.58
C THR A 114 -5.20 8.77 0.17
N GLY A 115 -6.48 8.82 -0.19
CA GLY A 115 -7.49 7.92 0.38
C GLY A 115 -7.29 6.43 0.02
N LEU A 116 -6.24 6.09 -0.74
CA LEU A 116 -5.99 4.75 -1.28
C LEU A 116 -4.67 4.14 -0.80
N PHE A 117 -3.93 4.79 0.12
CA PHE A 117 -2.70 4.26 0.72
C PHE A 117 -2.53 4.54 2.21
#